data_AF-A0A1B6F1J3-F1
#
_entry.id   AF-A0A1B6F1J3-F1
#
_cell.length_a   1.000
_cell.length_b   1.000
_cell.length_c   1.000
_cell.angle_alpha   90.00
_cell.angle_beta   90.00
_cell.angle_gamma   90.00
#
_symmetry.space_group_name_H-M   'P 1'
#
loop_
_entity.id
_entity.type
_entity.pdbx_description
1 polymer ?
#
loop_
_entity_poly.entity_id
_entity_poly.type
_entity_poly.pdbx_seq_one_letter_code
_entity_poly.pdbx_strand_id
1 'polypeptide(L)'
;YSVGSQQLALTVATQTCLRLADCEEAAVRERCARLLLTIAKWTPLLDSPASLQQLIDWQRDAPATATSLLDISDFDTEGDPVGSVLYLAVCHCPSLAKTWSRLAGWAYRWGRKATDHVLIAADKEAIDALIPDGISNNTVYSILADTTPPIDDEDIEAENTNASDMIECQLKALGTFSSEQLAGLVDMWRKSHSRTYNFYQLSAHSYFRYLQLCDSPQEDSQAITATLRLLRLIVKHAQELQSVLEVGLSTTPTR
;
A
#
# COMPACT_ATOMS: atom_id res chain seq x y z
N TYR A 1 -30.74 -10.53 10.38
CA TYR A 1 -29.75 -11.25 9.57
C TYR A 1 -28.78 -11.93 10.51
N SER A 2 -28.81 -13.25 10.62
CA SER A 2 -27.93 -14.01 11.53
C SER A 2 -26.51 -14.06 10.95
N VAL A 3 -25.49 -14.05 11.81
CA VAL A 3 -24.07 -14.11 11.43
C VAL A 3 -23.78 -15.28 10.47
N GLY A 4 -24.41 -16.45 10.69
CA GLY A 4 -24.28 -17.61 9.81
C GLY A 4 -24.78 -17.39 8.36
N SER A 5 -25.77 -16.52 8.15
CA SER A 5 -26.24 -16.17 6.80
C SER A 5 -25.24 -15.31 6.02
N GLN A 6 -24.45 -14.49 6.72
CA GLN A 6 -23.45 -13.61 6.11
C GLN A 6 -22.19 -14.39 5.70
N GLN A 7 -21.81 -15.41 6.46
CA GLN A 7 -20.67 -16.28 6.13
C GLN A 7 -20.95 -17.16 4.90
N LEU A 8 -22.18 -17.71 4.81
CA LEU A 8 -22.64 -18.40 3.60
C LEU A 8 -22.68 -17.45 2.39
N ALA A 9 -23.19 -16.23 2.56
CA ALA A 9 -23.21 -15.24 1.49
C ALA A 9 -21.79 -14.86 1.01
N LEU A 10 -20.83 -14.69 1.93
CA LEU A 10 -19.43 -14.46 1.59
C LEU A 10 -18.84 -15.62 0.78
N THR A 11 -19.11 -16.86 1.20
CA THR A 11 -18.62 -18.06 0.52
C THR A 11 -19.19 -18.21 -0.88
N VAL A 12 -20.49 -17.97 -1.05
CA VAL A 12 -21.16 -18.00 -2.37
C VAL A 12 -20.62 -16.88 -3.26
N ALA A 13 -20.41 -15.68 -2.71
CA ALA A 13 -19.85 -14.55 -3.45
C ALA A 13 -18.43 -14.84 -3.95
N THR A 14 -17.53 -15.34 -3.11
CA THR A 14 -16.15 -15.66 -3.50
C THR A 14 -16.09 -16.78 -4.55
N GLN A 15 -16.88 -17.85 -4.38
CA GLN A 15 -16.99 -18.92 -5.38
C GLN A 15 -17.56 -18.42 -6.71
N THR A 16 -18.50 -17.48 -6.66
CA THR A 16 -19.05 -16.86 -7.87
C THR A 16 -17.97 -16.04 -8.58
N CYS A 17 -17.19 -15.23 -7.85
CA CYS A 17 -16.07 -14.49 -8.44
C CYS A 17 -15.04 -15.42 -9.08
N LEU A 18 -14.66 -16.52 -8.42
CA LEU A 18 -13.74 -17.53 -8.96
C LEU A 18 -14.22 -18.09 -10.31
N ARG A 19 -15.52 -18.39 -10.44
CA ARG A 19 -16.10 -18.91 -11.69
C ARG A 19 -16.18 -17.85 -12.80
N LEU A 20 -16.31 -16.58 -12.42
CA LEU A 20 -16.40 -15.46 -13.35
C LEU A 20 -15.03 -14.88 -13.70
N ALA A 21 -13.96 -15.34 -13.05
CA ALA A 21 -12.64 -14.75 -13.15
C ALA A 21 -12.04 -14.86 -14.57
N ASP A 22 -12.30 -15.97 -15.26
CA ASP A 22 -11.85 -16.23 -16.64
C ASP A 22 -12.74 -15.57 -17.70
N CYS A 23 -13.81 -14.88 -17.32
CA CYS A 23 -14.73 -14.28 -18.28
C CYS A 23 -14.17 -12.95 -18.83
N GLU A 24 -14.10 -12.85 -20.16
CA GLU A 24 -13.61 -11.64 -20.84
C GLU A 24 -14.70 -10.60 -21.11
N GLU A 25 -15.97 -10.94 -20.93
CA GLU A 25 -17.08 -10.04 -21.21
C GLU A 25 -17.09 -8.85 -20.23
N ALA A 26 -17.08 -7.63 -20.77
CA ALA A 26 -16.98 -6.40 -19.98
C ALA A 26 -18.11 -6.27 -18.92
N ALA A 27 -19.34 -6.64 -19.28
CA ALA A 27 -20.47 -6.61 -18.37
C ALA A 27 -20.32 -7.61 -17.20
N VAL A 28 -19.73 -8.78 -17.46
CA VAL A 28 -19.46 -9.80 -16.44
C VAL A 28 -18.32 -9.36 -15.53
N ARG A 29 -17.26 -8.78 -16.11
CA ARG A 29 -16.14 -8.20 -15.36
C ARG A 29 -16.57 -7.08 -14.43
N GLU A 30 -17.45 -6.18 -14.88
CA GLU A 30 -17.98 -5.12 -14.02
C GLU A 30 -18.82 -5.69 -12.87
N ARG A 31 -19.68 -6.68 -13.14
CA ARG A 31 -20.45 -7.37 -12.08
C ARG A 31 -19.55 -8.07 -11.08
N CYS A 32 -18.49 -8.73 -11.56
CA CYS A 32 -17.46 -9.36 -10.72
C CYS A 32 -16.78 -8.31 -9.83
N ALA A 33 -16.33 -7.18 -10.39
CA ALA A 33 -15.73 -6.09 -9.63
C ALA A 33 -16.66 -5.53 -8.54
N ARG A 34 -17.96 -5.34 -8.84
CA ARG A 34 -18.96 -4.91 -7.85
C ARG A 34 -19.17 -5.95 -6.74
N LEU A 35 -19.11 -7.24 -7.08
CA LEU A 35 -19.20 -8.33 -6.10
C LEU A 35 -17.94 -8.37 -5.21
N LEU A 36 -16.75 -8.20 -5.79
CA LEU A 36 -15.48 -8.07 -5.05
C LEU A 36 -15.49 -6.90 -4.08
N LEU A 37 -16.06 -5.75 -4.45
CA LEU A 37 -16.26 -4.63 -3.52
C LEU A 37 -17.16 -4.98 -2.34
N THR A 38 -18.14 -5.86 -2.54
CA THR A 38 -19.03 -6.34 -1.48
C THR A 38 -18.31 -7.33 -0.59
N ILE A 39 -17.53 -8.25 -1.16
CA ILE A 39 -16.66 -9.19 -0.44
C ILE A 39 -15.69 -8.40 0.45
N ALA A 40 -14.93 -7.44 -0.11
CA ALA A 40 -14.00 -6.59 0.63
C ALA A 40 -14.64 -5.84 1.81
N LYS A 41 -15.93 -5.49 1.70
CA LYS A 41 -16.68 -4.85 2.79
C LYS A 41 -17.01 -5.83 3.93
N TRP A 42 -17.21 -7.10 3.62
CA TRP A 42 -17.59 -8.13 4.58
C TRP A 42 -16.40 -8.88 5.18
N THR A 43 -15.27 -8.95 4.47
CA THR A 43 -14.06 -9.65 4.93
C THR A 43 -13.58 -9.22 6.34
N PRO A 44 -13.57 -7.93 6.73
CA PRO A 44 -13.17 -7.55 8.09
C PRO A 44 -14.15 -7.98 9.18
N LEU A 45 -15.37 -8.35 8.82
CA LEU A 45 -16.48 -8.60 9.75
C LEU A 45 -16.71 -10.10 9.99
N LEU A 46 -16.08 -10.96 9.18
CA LEU A 46 -16.36 -12.39 9.11
C LEU A 46 -15.06 -13.18 9.08
N ASP A 47 -15.10 -14.42 9.54
CA ASP A 47 -13.98 -15.33 9.41
C ASP A 47 -13.65 -15.53 7.93
N SER A 48 -12.35 -15.43 7.59
CA SER A 48 -11.87 -15.56 6.21
C SER A 48 -12.12 -16.98 5.71
N PRO A 49 -13.02 -17.18 4.72
CA PRO A 49 -13.32 -18.52 4.23
C PRO A 49 -12.18 -19.03 3.35
N ALA A 50 -11.98 -20.35 3.28
CA ALA A 50 -10.97 -20.97 2.41
C ALA A 50 -11.12 -20.56 0.93
N SER A 51 -12.36 -20.29 0.48
CA SER A 51 -12.65 -19.81 -0.88
C SER A 51 -12.12 -18.39 -1.15
N LEU A 52 -11.94 -17.57 -0.12
CA LEU A 52 -11.29 -16.27 -0.26
C LEU A 52 -9.78 -16.45 -0.49
N GLN A 53 -9.14 -17.40 0.21
CA GLN A 53 -7.72 -17.69 -0.01
C GLN A 53 -7.49 -18.22 -1.43
N GLN A 54 -8.33 -19.14 -1.90
CA GLN A 54 -8.27 -19.64 -3.28
C GLN A 54 -8.39 -18.54 -4.33
N LEU A 55 -9.21 -17.51 -4.09
CA LEU A 55 -9.35 -16.35 -4.97
C LEU A 55 -8.07 -15.50 -5.01
N ILE A 56 -7.42 -15.32 -3.86
CA ILE A 56 -6.16 -14.58 -3.75
C ILE A 56 -5.01 -15.35 -4.41
N ASP A 57 -4.95 -16.66 -4.18
CA ASP A 57 -3.94 -17.52 -4.81
C ASP A 57 -4.13 -17.55 -6.32
N TRP A 58 -5.37 -17.66 -6.80
CA TRP A 58 -5.69 -17.55 -8.24
C TRP A 58 -5.23 -16.22 -8.83
N GLN A 59 -5.43 -15.09 -8.13
CA GLN A 59 -4.94 -13.79 -8.60
C GLN A 59 -3.42 -13.76 -8.71
N ARG A 60 -2.71 -14.34 -7.73
CA ARG A 60 -1.24 -14.39 -7.72
C ARG A 60 -0.69 -15.18 -8.90
N ASP A 61 -1.37 -16.27 -9.25
CA ASP A 61 -0.99 -17.15 -10.36
C ASP A 61 -1.51 -16.68 -11.72
N ALA A 62 -2.45 -15.72 -11.74
CA ALA A 62 -3.03 -15.19 -12.97
C ALA A 62 -1.96 -14.46 -13.80
N PRO A 63 -1.93 -14.67 -15.15
CA PRO A 63 -0.92 -14.06 -16.00
C PRO A 63 -0.95 -12.53 -15.91
N ALA A 64 0.25 -11.93 -15.80
CA ALA A 64 0.57 -10.54 -15.46
C ALA A 64 -0.12 -9.42 -16.28
N THR A 65 -0.99 -9.76 -17.21
CA THR A 65 -1.79 -8.86 -18.04
C THR A 65 -2.67 -7.88 -17.24
N ALA A 66 -3.07 -8.22 -16.01
CA ALA A 66 -3.78 -7.30 -15.12
C ALA A 66 -2.85 -6.60 -14.11
N THR A 67 -1.73 -7.24 -13.76
CA THR A 67 -0.75 -6.77 -12.77
C THR A 67 0.09 -5.59 -13.27
N SER A 68 0.20 -5.42 -14.58
CA SER A 68 0.92 -4.32 -15.23
C SER A 68 0.25 -2.95 -15.10
N LEU A 69 -0.98 -2.86 -14.55
CA LEU A 69 -1.72 -1.59 -14.48
C LEU A 69 -1.14 -0.57 -13.52
N LEU A 70 -0.30 -0.99 -12.58
CA LEU A 70 0.21 -0.11 -11.52
C LEU A 70 1.72 0.12 -11.59
N ASP A 71 2.50 -0.65 -12.36
CA ASP A 71 3.98 -0.67 -12.31
C ASP A 71 4.58 -0.78 -10.88
N ILE A 72 3.76 -1.04 -9.86
CA ILE A 72 4.18 -1.31 -8.49
C ILE A 72 4.47 -2.81 -8.44
N SER A 73 5.69 -3.16 -8.86
CA SER A 73 6.13 -4.54 -9.08
C SER A 73 6.23 -5.41 -7.83
N ASP A 74 5.96 -4.87 -6.64
CA ASP A 74 6.16 -5.61 -5.39
C ASP A 74 5.19 -5.16 -4.29
N PHE A 75 3.91 -5.01 -4.65
CA PHE A 75 2.89 -4.72 -3.65
C PHE A 75 2.49 -6.00 -2.91
N ASP A 76 3.24 -6.33 -1.86
CA ASP A 76 2.80 -7.32 -0.88
C ASP A 76 1.73 -6.69 0.01
N THR A 77 0.50 -7.21 -0.05
CA THR A 77 -0.62 -6.77 0.80
C THR A 77 -0.44 -7.15 2.28
N GLU A 78 0.75 -7.61 2.67
CA GLU A 78 1.11 -8.10 4.02
C GLU A 78 0.10 -9.15 4.54
N GLY A 79 -0.45 -9.95 3.63
CA GLY A 79 -1.48 -10.93 3.96
C GLY A 79 -2.85 -10.35 4.37
N ASP A 80 -3.11 -9.06 4.18
CA ASP A 80 -4.46 -8.51 4.37
C ASP A 80 -5.36 -8.86 3.17
N PRO A 81 -6.39 -9.71 3.38
CA PRO A 81 -7.24 -10.19 2.30
C PRO A 81 -8.10 -9.10 1.64
N VAL A 82 -8.34 -7.99 2.34
CA VAL A 82 -9.14 -6.87 1.80
C VAL A 82 -8.35 -6.16 0.70
N GLY A 83 -7.04 -5.95 0.92
CA GLY A 83 -6.14 -5.37 -0.07
C GLY A 83 -6.13 -6.15 -1.37
N SER A 84 -5.91 -7.46 -1.29
CA SER A 84 -5.86 -8.33 -2.46
C SER A 84 -7.20 -8.32 -3.22
N VAL A 85 -8.34 -8.42 -2.51
CA VAL A 85 -9.66 -8.39 -3.14
C VAL A 85 -9.96 -7.04 -3.81
N LEU A 86 -9.55 -5.92 -3.20
CA LEU A 86 -9.72 -4.58 -3.78
C LEU A 86 -8.85 -4.39 -5.02
N TYR A 87 -7.61 -4.87 -4.98
CA TYR A 87 -6.70 -4.86 -6.13
C TYR A 87 -7.29 -5.69 -7.28
N LEU A 88 -7.77 -6.91 -6.98
CA LEU A 88 -8.44 -7.76 -7.96
C LEU A 88 -9.67 -7.07 -8.58
N ALA A 89 -10.45 -6.32 -7.80
CA ALA A 89 -11.60 -5.58 -8.30
C ALA A 89 -11.20 -4.49 -9.33
N VAL A 90 -10.07 -3.82 -9.11
CA VAL A 90 -9.51 -2.85 -10.06
C VAL A 90 -9.04 -3.54 -11.34
N CYS A 91 -8.34 -4.66 -11.20
CA CYS A 91 -7.86 -5.48 -12.32
C CYS A 91 -8.99 -5.97 -13.24
N HIS A 92 -10.10 -6.43 -12.67
CA HIS A 92 -11.25 -6.87 -13.46
C HIS A 92 -11.95 -5.72 -14.18
N CYS A 93 -12.08 -4.56 -13.55
CA CYS A 93 -12.80 -3.43 -14.14
C CYS A 93 -12.07 -2.11 -13.87
N PRO A 94 -11.04 -1.77 -14.68
CA PRO A 94 -10.27 -0.54 -14.53
C PRO A 94 -11.08 0.73 -14.82
N SER A 95 -12.20 0.62 -15.53
CA SER A 95 -13.10 1.74 -15.85
C SER A 95 -14.06 2.11 -14.70
N LEU A 96 -14.16 1.28 -13.66
CA LEU A 96 -15.09 1.51 -12.56
C LEU A 96 -14.46 2.39 -11.48
N ALA A 97 -14.72 3.70 -11.49
CA ALA A 97 -14.15 4.67 -10.53
C ALA A 97 -14.23 4.22 -9.05
N LYS A 98 -15.33 3.55 -8.67
CA LYS A 98 -15.56 3.08 -7.29
C LYS A 98 -14.51 2.08 -6.80
N THR A 99 -13.92 1.25 -7.66
CA THR A 99 -12.88 0.29 -7.25
C THR A 99 -11.60 1.02 -6.88
N TRP A 100 -11.20 1.99 -7.69
CA TRP A 100 -10.07 2.88 -7.45
C TRP A 100 -10.19 3.67 -6.14
N SER A 101 -11.33 4.32 -5.90
CA SER A 101 -11.59 5.06 -4.65
C SER A 101 -11.45 4.16 -3.41
N ARG A 102 -11.93 2.91 -3.48
CA ARG A 102 -11.87 1.95 -2.38
C ARG A 102 -10.45 1.45 -2.14
N LEU A 103 -9.72 1.11 -3.21
CA LEU A 103 -8.32 0.70 -3.14
C LEU A 103 -7.46 1.84 -2.57
N ALA A 104 -7.62 3.06 -3.07
CA ALA A 104 -6.92 4.25 -2.58
C ALA A 104 -7.15 4.49 -1.08
N GLY A 105 -8.42 4.38 -0.65
CA GLY A 105 -8.77 4.53 0.76
C GLY A 105 -8.23 3.42 1.67
N TRP A 106 -8.13 2.19 1.18
CA TRP A 106 -7.49 1.10 1.91
C TRP A 106 -5.97 1.30 1.97
N ALA A 107 -5.31 1.57 0.85
CA ALA A 107 -3.87 1.78 0.76
C ALA A 107 -3.41 2.97 1.61
N TYR A 108 -4.14 4.09 1.61
CA TYR A 108 -3.85 5.24 2.47
C TYR A 108 -3.89 4.90 3.97
N ARG A 109 -4.86 4.08 4.39
CA ARG A 109 -4.98 3.66 5.80
C ARG A 109 -3.87 2.70 6.19
N TRP A 110 -3.52 1.79 5.29
CA TRP A 110 -2.43 0.85 5.48
C TRP A 110 -1.07 1.52 5.50
N GLY A 111 -0.82 2.52 4.64
CA GLY A 111 0.39 3.33 4.71
C GLY A 111 0.58 4.01 6.08
N ARG A 112 -0.50 4.56 6.67
CA ARG A 112 -0.44 5.11 8.03
C ARG A 112 -0.15 4.04 9.09
N LYS A 113 -0.82 2.89 8.99
CA LYS A 113 -0.61 1.76 9.92
C LYS A 113 0.81 1.18 9.79
N ALA A 114 1.35 1.11 8.57
CA ALA A 114 2.72 0.69 8.29
C ALA A 114 3.74 1.70 8.82
N THR A 115 3.40 2.99 8.84
CA THR A 115 4.23 4.02 9.50
C THR A 115 4.32 3.79 11.01
N ASP A 116 3.27 3.26 11.65
CA ASP A 116 3.30 2.93 13.09
C ASP A 116 4.11 1.64 13.38
N HIS A 117 4.29 0.78 12.38
CA HIS A 117 4.92 -0.54 12.49
C HIS A 117 5.89 -0.82 11.34
N VAL A 118 6.81 0.12 11.07
CA VAL A 118 7.72 0.06 9.91
C VAL A 118 8.56 -1.22 9.91
N LEU A 119 9.05 -1.63 11.07
CA LEU A 119 9.87 -2.83 11.23
C LEU A 119 9.02 -4.06 11.56
N ILE A 120 8.94 -5.00 10.61
CA ILE A 120 8.27 -6.30 10.83
C ILE A 120 9.16 -7.28 11.59
N ALA A 121 8.60 -8.40 12.06
CA ALA A 121 9.35 -9.41 12.82
C ALA A 121 10.59 -9.93 12.06
N ALA A 122 10.45 -10.17 10.76
CA ALA A 122 11.58 -10.58 9.91
C ALA A 122 12.66 -9.50 9.79
N ASP A 123 12.27 -8.21 9.75
CA ASP A 123 13.24 -7.11 9.73
C ASP A 123 14.02 -7.07 11.05
N LYS A 124 13.33 -7.26 12.18
CA LYS A 124 13.95 -7.30 13.51
C LYS A 124 14.95 -8.44 13.66
N GLU A 125 14.61 -9.64 13.18
CA GLU A 125 15.52 -10.78 13.18
C GLU A 125 16.78 -10.52 12.33
N ALA A 126 16.61 -9.92 11.15
CA ALA A 126 17.74 -9.54 10.29
C ALA A 126 18.60 -8.43 10.92
N ILE A 127 17.97 -7.45 11.58
CA ILE A 127 18.66 -6.39 12.31
C ILE A 127 19.43 -6.96 13.52
N ASP A 128 18.84 -7.89 14.27
CA ASP A 128 19.48 -8.51 15.43
C ASP A 128 20.78 -9.24 15.06
N ALA A 129 20.82 -9.85 13.87
CA ALA A 129 22.03 -10.47 13.35
C ALA A 129 23.16 -9.47 13.01
N LEU A 130 22.83 -8.18 12.83
CA LEU A 130 23.77 -7.12 12.46
C LEU A 130 24.25 -6.30 13.68
N ILE A 131 23.59 -6.41 14.83
CA ILE A 131 23.92 -5.61 16.02
C ILE A 131 25.14 -6.19 16.75
N PRO A 132 26.18 -5.37 17.03
CA PRO A 132 27.31 -5.77 17.86
C PRO A 132 26.93 -6.05 19.33
N ASP A 133 27.68 -6.95 19.97
CA ASP A 133 27.52 -7.25 21.40
C ASP A 133 27.71 -5.98 22.26
N GLY A 134 26.71 -5.68 23.10
CA GLY A 134 26.73 -4.56 24.05
C GLY A 134 25.90 -3.34 23.65
N ILE A 135 25.32 -3.31 22.45
CA ILE A 135 24.36 -2.28 22.03
C ILE A 135 22.92 -2.78 22.27
N SER A 136 22.03 -1.88 22.72
CA SER A 136 20.63 -2.25 22.92
C SER A 136 19.87 -2.32 21.60
N ASN A 137 19.23 -3.47 21.32
CA ASN A 137 18.42 -3.62 20.11
C ASN A 137 17.26 -2.61 20.06
N ASN A 138 16.70 -2.25 21.22
CA ASN A 138 15.59 -1.30 21.28
C ASN A 138 15.99 0.10 20.79
N THR A 139 17.22 0.55 21.07
CA THR A 139 17.69 1.87 20.59
C THR A 139 17.98 1.86 19.09
N VAL A 140 18.47 0.73 18.58
CA VAL A 140 18.66 0.55 17.13
C VAL A 140 17.31 0.54 16.42
N TYR A 141 16.31 -0.18 16.96
CA TYR A 141 14.96 -0.17 16.41
C TYR A 141 14.32 1.22 16.42
N SER A 142 14.53 2.02 17.48
CA SER A 142 13.97 3.38 17.51
C SER A 142 14.59 4.27 16.43
N ILE A 143 15.90 4.18 16.20
CA ILE A 143 16.58 4.92 15.13
C ILE A 143 16.07 4.48 13.76
N LEU A 144 15.99 3.17 13.52
CA LEU A 144 15.56 2.62 12.24
C LEU A 144 14.04 2.69 12.02
N ALA A 145 13.24 3.03 13.02
CA ALA A 145 11.80 3.24 12.88
C ALA A 145 11.46 4.72 12.72
N ASP A 146 12.34 5.62 13.16
CA ASP A 146 12.11 7.06 13.03
C ASP A 146 12.28 7.48 11.57
N THR A 147 11.24 8.11 11.05
CA THR A 147 11.12 8.52 9.66
C THR A 147 11.47 10.01 9.50
N THR A 148 11.78 10.69 10.60
CA THR A 148 11.81 12.15 10.66
C THR A 148 13.25 12.63 10.75
N PRO A 149 13.85 13.14 9.65
CA PRO A 149 14.93 14.09 9.82
C PRO A 149 14.36 15.30 10.60
N PRO A 150 15.13 15.88 11.54
CA PRO A 150 14.75 17.15 12.14
C PRO A 150 14.69 18.17 11.01
N ILE A 151 13.46 18.58 10.66
CA ILE A 151 13.18 19.56 9.63
C ILE A 151 13.84 20.86 10.08
N ASP A 152 14.90 21.28 9.39
CA ASP A 152 15.24 22.69 9.27
C ASP A 152 14.51 23.17 8.01
N ASP A 153 13.63 24.17 8.16
CA ASP A 153 12.57 24.57 7.24
C ASP A 153 13.03 25.09 5.84
N GLU A 154 14.27 24.87 5.41
CA GLU A 154 14.86 25.61 4.27
C GLU A 154 15.29 24.81 3.02
N ASP A 155 15.42 23.48 2.99
CA ASP A 155 15.91 22.78 1.77
C ASP A 155 15.15 21.48 1.42
N ILE A 156 14.23 21.58 0.45
CA ILE A 156 13.35 20.50 -0.02
C ILE A 156 14.04 19.53 -1.01
N GLU A 157 15.27 19.80 -1.46
CA GLU A 157 15.87 19.09 -2.60
C GLU A 157 16.91 17.99 -2.23
N ALA A 158 17.29 17.82 -0.95
CA ALA A 158 18.47 17.02 -0.57
C ALA A 158 18.23 15.82 0.38
N GLU A 159 17.00 15.42 0.68
CA GLU A 159 16.77 14.58 1.87
C GLU A 159 17.19 13.11 1.75
N ASN A 160 17.16 12.48 0.56
CA ASN A 160 17.37 11.03 0.50
C ASN A 160 18.84 10.59 0.73
N THR A 161 19.82 11.42 0.35
CA THR A 161 21.25 11.20 0.69
C THR A 161 21.52 11.62 2.13
N ASN A 162 20.89 12.70 2.60
CA ASN A 162 21.06 13.19 3.96
C ASN A 162 20.46 12.25 5.02
N ALA A 163 19.33 11.58 4.72
CA ALA A 163 18.65 10.70 5.65
C ALA A 163 19.46 9.42 5.93
N SER A 164 20.03 8.78 4.91
CA SER A 164 20.91 7.62 5.13
C SER A 164 22.15 8.01 5.91
N ASP A 165 22.74 9.16 5.61
CA ASP A 165 23.95 9.64 6.27
C ASP A 165 23.66 10.01 7.74
N MET A 166 22.51 10.62 8.01
CA MET A 166 22.04 10.95 9.35
C MET A 166 21.80 9.70 10.19
N ILE A 167 21.15 8.68 9.62
CA ILE A 167 20.94 7.39 10.30
C ILE A 167 22.27 6.71 10.58
N GLU A 168 23.18 6.70 9.61
CA GLU A 168 24.51 6.15 9.81
C GLU A 168 25.25 6.88 10.94
N CYS A 169 25.13 8.21 11.02
CA CYS A 169 25.68 9.01 12.13
C CYS A 169 25.05 8.66 13.48
N GLN A 170 23.73 8.52 13.55
CA GLN A 170 23.02 8.14 14.77
C GLN A 170 23.41 6.73 15.23
N LEU A 171 23.57 5.78 14.30
CA LEU A 171 24.05 4.43 14.60
C LEU A 171 25.50 4.49 15.13
N LYS A 172 26.41 5.22 14.48
CA LYS A 172 27.79 5.41 14.96
C LYS A 172 27.86 6.05 16.36
N ALA A 173 26.88 6.87 16.73
CA ALA A 173 26.82 7.46 18.07
C ALA A 173 26.50 6.42 19.17
N LEU A 174 25.89 5.29 18.83
CA LEU A 174 25.60 4.21 19.78
C LEU A 174 26.80 3.32 20.08
N GLY A 175 27.77 3.22 19.17
CA GLY A 175 28.93 2.36 19.34
C GLY A 175 29.77 2.15 18.09
N THR A 176 30.66 1.17 18.15
CA THR A 176 31.53 0.80 17.03
C THR A 176 30.86 -0.28 16.19
N PHE A 177 30.42 0.11 15.01
CA PHE A 177 29.91 -0.79 13.98
C PHE A 177 30.96 -0.97 12.89
N SER A 178 31.05 -2.18 12.32
CA SER A 178 31.80 -2.36 11.08
C SER A 178 31.10 -1.70 9.90
N SER A 179 31.84 -1.41 8.83
CA SER A 179 31.26 -0.83 7.61
C SER A 179 30.16 -1.72 7.00
N GLU A 180 30.30 -3.05 7.11
CA GLU A 180 29.31 -4.00 6.60
C GLU A 180 28.03 -4.00 7.44
N GLN A 181 28.15 -3.91 8.77
CA GLN A 181 26.99 -3.81 9.67
C GLN A 181 26.22 -2.50 9.44
N LEU A 182 26.92 -1.37 9.31
CA LEU A 182 26.27 -0.08 9.02
C LEU A 182 25.54 -0.11 7.67
N ALA A 183 26.20 -0.58 6.61
CA ALA A 183 25.58 -0.70 5.31
C ALA A 183 24.33 -1.60 5.36
N GLY A 184 24.42 -2.75 6.03
CA GLY A 184 23.29 -3.67 6.23
C GLY A 184 22.13 -3.03 6.99
N LEU A 185 22.39 -2.28 8.06
CA LEU A 185 21.34 -1.60 8.84
C LEU A 185 20.66 -0.48 8.03
N VAL A 186 21.44 0.30 7.27
CA VAL A 186 20.90 1.34 6.38
C VAL A 186 20.06 0.73 5.25
N ASP A 187 20.51 -0.40 4.68
CA ASP A 187 19.75 -1.11 3.65
C ASP A 187 18.44 -1.68 4.21
N MET A 188 18.46 -2.21 5.45
CA MET A 188 17.26 -2.66 6.14
C MET A 188 16.29 -1.50 6.39
N TRP A 189 16.78 -0.35 6.87
CA TRP A 189 15.98 0.86 7.02
C TRP A 189 15.32 1.25 5.70
N ARG A 190 16.10 1.36 4.62
CA ARG A 190 15.62 1.74 3.29
C ARG A 190 14.55 0.77 2.80
N LYS A 191 14.76 -0.53 2.98
CA LYS A 191 13.81 -1.58 2.61
C LYS A 191 12.50 -1.47 3.38
N SER A 192 12.54 -1.34 4.70
CA SER A 192 11.33 -1.22 5.53
C SER A 192 10.56 0.07 5.22
N HIS A 193 11.26 1.17 5.00
CA HIS A 193 10.66 2.46 4.64
C HIS A 193 10.04 2.45 3.24
N SER A 194 10.75 1.90 2.25
CA SER A 194 10.22 1.73 0.89
C SER A 194 8.90 0.96 0.89
N ARG A 195 8.74 -0.04 1.76
CA ARG A 195 7.47 -0.78 1.89
C ARG A 195 6.32 0.12 2.32
N THR A 196 6.53 0.99 3.30
CA THR A 196 5.52 1.98 3.74
C THR A 196 5.16 2.94 2.60
N TYR A 197 6.16 3.43 1.87
CA TYR A 197 5.94 4.33 0.73
C TYR A 197 5.19 3.66 -0.43
N ASN A 198 5.36 2.36 -0.66
CA ASN A 198 4.60 1.62 -1.68
C ASN A 198 3.09 1.74 -1.46
N PHE A 199 2.61 1.74 -0.21
CA PHE A 199 1.19 1.96 0.09
C PHE A 199 0.74 3.38 -0.27
N TYR A 200 1.58 4.39 -0.03
CA TYR A 200 1.26 5.77 -0.39
C TYR A 200 1.32 6.01 -1.89
N GLN A 201 2.28 5.39 -2.60
CA GLN A 201 2.33 5.39 -4.07
C GLN A 201 1.07 4.75 -4.66
N LEU A 202 0.69 3.56 -4.17
CA LEU A 202 -0.55 2.88 -4.57
C LEU A 202 -1.78 3.76 -4.32
N SER A 203 -1.84 4.39 -3.14
CA SER A 203 -2.92 5.30 -2.77
C SER A 203 -2.99 6.49 -3.72
N ALA A 204 -1.87 7.15 -3.99
CA ALA A 204 -1.81 8.34 -4.84
C ALA A 204 -2.24 7.99 -6.27
N HIS A 205 -1.64 6.97 -6.86
CA HIS A 205 -2.00 6.48 -8.19
C HIS A 205 -3.50 6.16 -8.29
N SER A 206 -4.03 5.45 -7.30
CA SER A 206 -5.45 5.07 -7.28
C SER A 206 -6.38 6.28 -7.14
N TYR A 207 -6.01 7.32 -6.36
CA TYR A 207 -6.79 8.56 -6.30
C TYR A 207 -6.75 9.33 -7.61
N PHE A 208 -5.60 9.43 -8.28
CA PHE A 208 -5.52 10.09 -9.58
C PHE A 208 -6.38 9.36 -10.62
N ARG A 209 -6.31 8.03 -10.70
CA ARG A 209 -7.18 7.24 -11.59
C ARG A 209 -8.66 7.40 -11.24
N TYR A 210 -9.00 7.44 -9.96
CA TYR A 210 -10.35 7.74 -9.51
C TYR A 210 -10.84 9.12 -10.01
N LEU A 211 -10.03 10.17 -9.83
CA LEU A 211 -10.39 11.53 -10.27
C LEU A 211 -10.52 11.65 -11.79
N GLN A 212 -9.72 10.91 -12.56
CA GLN A 212 -9.83 10.84 -14.02
C GLN A 212 -11.15 10.20 -14.50
N LEU A 213 -11.72 9.27 -13.73
CA LEU A 213 -12.93 8.53 -14.08
C LEU A 213 -14.21 9.13 -13.46
N CYS A 214 -14.09 10.08 -12.54
CA CYS A 214 -15.23 10.72 -11.90
C CYS A 214 -15.93 11.68 -12.84
N ASP A 215 -17.21 11.44 -13.13
CA ASP A 215 -18.04 12.25 -14.04
C ASP A 215 -19.29 12.85 -13.38
N SER A 216 -19.55 12.57 -12.09
CA SER A 216 -20.84 12.92 -11.46
C SER A 216 -20.73 13.72 -10.15
N PRO A 217 -21.70 14.60 -9.85
CA PRO A 217 -21.70 15.44 -8.65
C PRO A 217 -21.92 14.68 -7.33
N GLN A 218 -22.47 13.45 -7.35
CA GLN A 218 -22.54 12.61 -6.14
C GLN A 218 -21.18 12.10 -5.68
N GLU A 219 -20.18 12.14 -6.56
CA GLU A 219 -18.80 11.77 -6.26
C GLU A 219 -18.00 12.93 -5.68
N ASP A 220 -18.55 14.16 -5.65
CA ASP A 220 -17.86 15.37 -5.17
C ASP A 220 -17.29 15.21 -3.75
N SER A 221 -18.04 14.61 -2.81
CA SER A 221 -17.52 14.40 -1.45
C SER A 221 -16.33 13.43 -1.39
N GLN A 222 -16.34 12.41 -2.25
CA GLN A 222 -15.24 11.45 -2.35
C GLN A 222 -14.06 12.04 -3.14
N ALA A 223 -14.33 12.86 -4.16
CA ALA A 223 -13.34 13.63 -4.90
C ALA A 223 -12.64 14.67 -4.01
N ILE A 224 -13.38 15.39 -3.16
CA ILE A 224 -12.83 16.29 -2.13
C ILE A 224 -11.94 15.49 -1.17
N THR A 225 -12.40 14.31 -0.72
CA THR A 225 -11.58 13.46 0.16
C THR A 225 -10.29 12.99 -0.53
N ALA A 226 -10.38 12.62 -1.81
CA ALA A 226 -9.24 12.19 -2.62
C ALA A 226 -8.21 13.32 -2.79
N THR A 227 -8.67 14.51 -3.19
CA THR A 227 -7.82 15.69 -3.39
C THR A 227 -7.15 16.14 -2.08
N LEU A 228 -7.88 16.22 -0.96
CA LEU A 228 -7.29 16.55 0.34
C LEU A 228 -6.24 15.53 0.79
N ARG A 229 -6.45 14.24 0.51
CA ARG A 229 -5.47 13.19 0.83
C ARG A 229 -4.24 13.28 -0.07
N LEU A 230 -4.42 13.54 -1.36
CA LEU A 230 -3.33 13.79 -2.30
C LEU A 230 -2.50 15.01 -1.87
N LEU A 231 -3.14 16.13 -1.52
CA LEU A 231 -2.45 17.32 -0.99
C LEU A 231 -1.63 16.98 0.25
N ARG A 232 -2.18 16.20 1.18
CA ARG A 232 -1.43 15.77 2.37
C ARG A 232 -0.23 14.88 2.02
N LEU A 233 -0.36 14.00 1.03
CA LEU A 233 0.76 13.16 0.56
C LEU A 233 1.84 14.01 -0.10
N ILE A 234 1.46 14.98 -0.93
CA ILE A 234 2.38 15.94 -1.56
C ILE A 234 3.14 16.72 -0.48
N VAL A 235 2.45 17.24 0.55
CA VAL A 235 3.10 18.04 1.60
C VAL A 235 4.05 17.21 2.47
N LYS A 236 3.76 15.92 2.69
CA LYS A 236 4.53 15.09 3.64
C LYS A 236 5.59 14.20 3.00
N HIS A 237 5.40 13.80 1.75
CA HIS A 237 6.15 12.74 1.10
C HIS A 237 6.43 13.08 -0.37
N ALA A 238 6.68 14.35 -0.67
CA ALA A 238 6.82 14.84 -2.04
C ALA A 238 7.92 14.10 -2.80
N GLN A 239 9.08 13.92 -2.16
CA GLN A 239 10.27 13.37 -2.80
C GLN A 239 10.13 11.87 -3.03
N GLU A 240 9.59 11.12 -2.05
CA GLU A 240 9.42 9.66 -2.14
C GLU A 240 8.29 9.26 -3.10
N LEU A 241 7.34 10.17 -3.35
CA LEU A 241 6.20 9.97 -4.24
C LEU A 241 6.34 10.71 -5.58
N GLN A 242 7.47 11.36 -5.85
CA GLN A 242 7.65 12.29 -6.97
C GLN A 242 7.19 11.71 -8.31
N SER A 243 7.63 10.50 -8.65
CA SER A 243 7.31 9.84 -9.92
C SER A 243 5.81 9.68 -10.15
N VAL A 244 5.07 9.31 -9.10
CA VAL A 244 3.61 9.11 -9.16
C VAL A 244 2.88 10.45 -9.18
N LEU A 245 3.37 11.43 -8.44
CA LEU A 245 2.77 12.75 -8.35
C LEU A 245 2.90 13.53 -9.66
N GLU A 246 4.07 13.50 -10.32
CA GLU A 246 4.30 14.20 -11.59
C GLU A 246 3.38 13.67 -12.72
N VAL A 247 3.29 12.35 -12.85
CA VAL A 247 2.40 11.70 -13.82
C VAL A 247 0.93 11.97 -13.47
N GLY A 248 0.57 11.88 -12.19
CA GLY A 248 -0.79 12.11 -11.73
C GLY A 248 -1.27 13.54 -11.97
N LEU A 249 -0.45 14.53 -11.60
CA LEU A 249 -0.79 15.95 -11.73
C LEU A 249 -0.88 16.39 -13.20
N SER A 250 -0.04 15.85 -14.08
CA SER A 250 -0.09 16.16 -15.51
C SER A 250 -1.29 15.57 -16.25
N THR A 251 -1.86 14.47 -15.73
CA THR A 251 -2.95 13.73 -16.39
C THR A 251 -4.32 13.93 -15.75
N THR A 252 -4.39 14.55 -14.57
CA THR A 252 -5.67 14.77 -13.86
C THR A 252 -6.38 15.99 -14.43
N PRO A 253 -7.68 15.88 -14.79
CA PRO A 253 -8.43 17.01 -15.34
C PRO A 253 -8.64 18.13 -14.30
N THR A 254 -8.45 19.38 -14.73
CA THR A 254 -8.79 20.59 -13.97
C THR A 254 -10.27 20.91 -14.16
N ARG A 255 -11.14 20.36 -13.31
CA ARG A 255 -12.58 20.65 -13.29
C ARG A 255 -12.92 21.68 -12.22
#